data_AF-A0A061J883-F1
#
_entry.id   AF-A0A061J883-F1
#
_cell.length_a   1.000
_cell.length_b   1.000
_cell.length_c   1.000
_cell.angle_alpha   90.00
_cell.angle_beta   90.00
_cell.angle_gamma   90.00
#
_symmetry.space_group_name_H-M   'P 1'
#
loop_
_entity.id
_entity.type
_entity.pdbx_description
1 polymer ?
#
loop_
_entity_poly.entity_id
_entity_poly.type
_entity_poly.pdbx_seq_one_letter_code
_entity_poly.pdbx_strand_id
1 'polypeptide(L)'
;MGNTCAPQKGLRFKNFIVAVFSQDSQRGPVRDAFGNLQDYVSNNPERIPRVCRKISKLLVISLKQHKVRRVMVGVQMLRDLIAQFDDVGGFVPHCISICVLLLSHSTVEYRIGAADVLAILCYKLARRVDGEHSCRLITDNREKLLPPLEKMCLETVANDDAATLRCRYAAIVALGNAIYCVRGALANTTTRQKLPFLQNLLNVMCAGGESKWIQHEPLAALLQQIESGPFDGVALPTEPRERDLAYISAASWGIRGRWLGAFQTPEYITFCSLSWSSSRLATDGRYRGLHVSRCGHWRGR
;
A
#
# COMPACT_ATOMS: atom_id res chain seq x y z
N MET A 1 18.10 -43.74 42.43
CA MET A 1 17.04 -43.49 41.43
C MET A 1 17.21 -42.09 40.89
N GLY A 2 17.80 -41.94 39.71
CA GLY A 2 18.03 -40.64 39.08
C GLY A 2 16.81 -40.25 38.24
N ASN A 3 16.02 -39.30 38.72
CA ASN A 3 14.99 -38.64 37.91
C ASN A 3 15.68 -37.67 36.95
N THR A 4 15.98 -38.13 35.75
CA THR A 4 16.25 -37.27 34.61
C THR A 4 14.97 -36.51 34.28
N CYS A 5 14.91 -35.23 34.66
CA CYS A 5 13.95 -34.29 34.12
C CYS A 5 14.12 -34.26 32.60
N ALA A 6 13.17 -34.82 31.87
CA ALA A 6 13.13 -34.68 30.42
C ALA A 6 13.09 -33.17 30.10
N PRO A 7 13.98 -32.66 29.23
CA PRO A 7 13.92 -31.26 28.85
C PRO A 7 12.57 -31.03 28.19
N GLN A 8 11.73 -30.18 28.79
CA GLN A 8 10.51 -29.72 28.15
C GLN A 8 10.91 -29.22 26.76
N LYS A 9 10.44 -29.88 25.70
CA LYS A 9 10.66 -29.45 24.32
C LYS A 9 10.05 -28.06 24.19
N GLY A 10 10.89 -27.03 24.37
CA GLY A 10 10.46 -25.64 24.24
C GLY A 10 9.71 -25.46 22.93
N LEU A 11 8.52 -24.85 23.00
CA LEU A 11 7.68 -24.59 21.85
C LEU A 11 8.50 -23.85 20.79
N ARG A 12 8.78 -24.52 19.66
CA ARG A 12 9.62 -23.96 18.60
C ARG A 12 8.75 -23.14 17.65
N PHE A 13 9.10 -21.88 17.40
CA PHE A 13 8.40 -20.99 16.45
C PHE A 13 8.14 -21.63 15.08
N LYS A 14 9.01 -22.55 14.63
CA LYS A 14 8.85 -23.32 13.39
C LYS A 14 7.51 -24.06 13.33
N ASN A 15 7.06 -24.62 14.47
CA ASN A 15 5.84 -25.41 14.54
C ASN A 15 4.61 -24.52 14.36
N PHE A 16 4.60 -23.35 14.99
CA PHE A 16 3.53 -22.36 14.83
C PHE A 16 3.42 -21.91 13.37
N ILE A 17 4.55 -21.56 12.74
CA ILE A 17 4.57 -21.14 11.33
C ILE A 17 4.05 -22.26 10.41
N VAL A 18 4.49 -23.51 10.60
CA VAL A 18 4.03 -24.63 9.76
C VAL A 18 2.54 -24.91 9.98
N ALA A 19 2.04 -24.80 11.22
CA ALA A 19 0.63 -24.96 11.53
C ALA A 19 -0.23 -23.91 10.82
N VAL A 20 0.20 -22.64 10.80
CA VAL A 20 -0.50 -21.57 10.07
C VAL A 20 -0.45 -21.79 8.56
N PHE A 21 0.65 -22.32 8.01
CA PHE A 21 0.79 -22.55 6.55
C PHE A 21 0.03 -23.78 6.03
N SER A 22 -0.22 -24.79 6.86
CA SER A 22 -0.86 -26.06 6.47
C SER A 22 -2.39 -25.99 6.45
N GLN A 23 -2.97 -24.82 6.18
CA GLN A 23 -4.43 -24.64 6.08
C GLN A 23 -5.05 -25.55 5.00
N ASP A 24 -5.45 -26.76 5.39
CA ASP A 24 -6.47 -27.55 4.73
C ASP A 24 -7.77 -27.33 5.52
N SER A 25 -8.81 -26.89 4.82
CA SER A 25 -9.96 -26.13 5.31
C SER A 25 -10.98 -26.92 6.15
N GLN A 26 -10.58 -27.89 6.98
CA GLN A 26 -11.55 -28.73 7.68
C GLN A 26 -11.32 -29.04 9.17
N ARG A 27 -10.14 -28.95 9.81
CA ARG A 27 -10.04 -29.32 11.26
C ARG A 27 -8.88 -28.64 12.02
N GLY A 28 -9.18 -27.92 13.12
CA GLY A 28 -8.22 -27.70 14.24
C GLY A 28 -7.60 -26.29 14.47
N PRO A 29 -6.79 -26.12 15.53
CA PRO A 29 -6.52 -24.90 16.33
C PRO A 29 -5.58 -23.86 15.67
N VAL A 30 -6.05 -23.24 14.58
CA VAL A 30 -5.25 -22.31 13.78
C VAL A 30 -5.12 -20.90 14.41
N ARG A 31 -6.19 -20.40 15.06
CA ARG A 31 -6.14 -19.11 15.78
C ARG A 31 -5.12 -19.16 16.91
N ASP A 32 -5.07 -20.27 17.62
CA ASP A 32 -4.11 -20.49 18.71
C ASP A 32 -2.68 -20.55 18.17
N ALA A 33 -2.45 -21.17 17.01
CA ALA A 33 -1.10 -21.24 16.42
C ALA A 33 -0.56 -19.87 15.99
N PHE A 34 -1.41 -19.00 15.43
CA PHE A 34 -1.00 -17.64 15.08
C PHE A 34 -0.80 -16.78 16.33
N GLY A 35 -1.73 -16.83 17.30
CA GLY A 35 -1.56 -16.14 18.59
C GLY A 35 -0.27 -16.54 19.30
N ASN A 36 0.03 -17.83 19.37
CA ASN A 36 1.29 -18.32 19.93
C ASN A 36 2.55 -17.83 19.17
N LEU A 37 2.45 -17.62 17.86
CA LEU A 37 3.54 -17.03 17.08
C LEU A 37 3.71 -15.54 17.43
N GLN A 38 2.62 -14.81 17.58
CA GLN A 38 2.62 -13.40 17.98
C GLN A 38 3.23 -13.23 19.37
N ASP A 39 2.80 -14.05 20.34
CA ASP A 39 3.35 -14.08 21.69
C ASP A 39 4.84 -14.42 21.68
N TYR A 40 5.25 -15.41 20.86
CA TYR A 40 6.65 -15.78 20.74
C TYR A 40 7.50 -14.62 20.20
N VAL A 41 7.06 -13.93 19.16
CA VAL A 41 7.80 -12.81 18.57
C VAL A 41 7.82 -11.60 19.51
N SER A 42 6.71 -11.32 20.20
CA SER A 42 6.62 -10.25 21.20
C SER A 42 7.58 -10.45 22.36
N ASN A 43 7.75 -11.69 22.81
CA ASN A 43 8.71 -12.03 23.86
C ASN A 43 10.16 -12.15 23.35
N ASN A 44 10.37 -12.22 22.02
CA ASN A 44 11.69 -12.46 21.42
C ASN A 44 11.87 -11.68 20.10
N PRO A 45 11.88 -10.33 20.13
CA PRO A 45 11.95 -9.50 18.93
C PRO A 45 13.25 -9.73 18.11
N GLU A 46 14.34 -10.14 18.76
CA GLU A 46 15.60 -10.51 18.08
C GLU A 46 15.45 -11.75 17.17
N ARG A 47 14.34 -12.49 17.29
CA ARG A 47 14.02 -13.64 16.44
C ARG A 47 13.22 -13.29 15.19
N ILE A 48 12.75 -12.05 15.04
CA ILE A 48 12.02 -11.59 13.84
C ILE A 48 12.72 -12.04 12.54
N PRO A 49 14.05 -11.84 12.36
CA PRO A 49 14.74 -12.29 11.15
C PRO A 49 14.62 -13.80 10.88
N ARG A 50 14.61 -14.64 11.93
CA ARG A 50 14.48 -16.10 11.81
C ARG A 50 13.06 -16.51 11.43
N VAL A 51 12.06 -15.83 11.98
CA VAL A 51 10.65 -16.01 11.64
C VAL A 51 10.43 -15.64 10.17
N CYS A 52 10.82 -14.43 9.76
CA CYS A 52 10.69 -13.97 8.38
C CYS A 52 11.42 -14.88 7.38
N ARG A 53 12.63 -15.36 7.71
CA ARG A 53 13.35 -16.34 6.89
C ARG A 53 12.59 -17.65 6.73
N LYS A 54 11.91 -18.12 7.79
CA LYS A 54 11.11 -19.34 7.71
C LYS A 54 9.84 -19.15 6.86
N ILE A 55 9.18 -17.99 6.99
CA ILE A 55 8.04 -17.61 6.13
C ILE A 55 8.48 -17.57 4.66
N SER A 56 9.55 -16.84 4.36
CA SER A 56 10.12 -16.74 3.00
C SER A 56 10.42 -18.12 2.39
N LYS A 57 11.03 -19.04 3.14
CA LYS A 57 11.27 -20.42 2.67
C LYS A 57 9.98 -21.16 2.29
N LEU A 58 8.92 -21.03 3.10
CA LEU A 58 7.64 -21.68 2.81
C LEU A 58 6.89 -21.03 1.64
N LEU A 59 7.01 -19.70 1.48
CA LEU A 59 6.51 -18.99 0.30
C LEU A 59 7.18 -19.50 -0.96
N VAL A 60 8.53 -19.59 -0.99
CA VAL A 60 9.27 -20.10 -2.16
C VAL A 60 8.85 -21.53 -2.54
N ILE A 61 8.66 -22.41 -1.56
CA ILE A 61 8.17 -23.77 -1.81
C ILE A 61 6.76 -23.73 -2.42
N SER A 62 5.87 -22.91 -1.86
CA SER A 62 4.48 -22.81 -2.33
C SER A 62 4.36 -22.17 -3.71
N LEU A 63 5.22 -21.18 -4.01
CA LEU A 63 5.36 -20.56 -5.33
C LEU A 63 5.79 -21.57 -6.38
N LYS A 64 6.82 -22.38 -6.09
CA LYS A 64 7.28 -23.47 -6.99
C LYS A 64 6.20 -24.54 -7.22
N GLN A 65 5.29 -24.71 -6.28
CA GLN A 65 4.15 -25.63 -6.40
C GLN A 65 2.89 -24.97 -6.98
N HIS A 66 2.96 -23.69 -7.38
CA HIS A 66 1.83 -22.90 -7.87
C HIS A 66 0.60 -22.90 -6.93
N LYS A 67 0.82 -23.01 -5.62
CA LYS A 67 -0.25 -23.03 -4.61
C LYS A 67 -0.60 -21.61 -4.16
N VAL A 68 -1.34 -20.88 -4.99
CA VAL A 68 -1.72 -19.48 -4.74
C VAL A 68 -2.27 -19.26 -3.34
N ARG A 69 -3.26 -20.06 -2.92
CA ARG A 69 -3.89 -19.94 -1.60
C ARG A 69 -2.88 -20.07 -0.45
N ARG A 70 -1.91 -21.00 -0.55
CA ARG A 70 -0.87 -21.19 0.49
C ARG A 70 0.16 -20.06 0.51
N VAL A 71 0.49 -19.49 -0.65
CA VAL A 71 1.30 -18.28 -0.73
C VAL A 71 0.59 -17.14 -0.01
N MET A 72 -0.69 -16.92 -0.31
CA MET A 72 -1.46 -15.83 0.29
C MET A 72 -1.65 -15.98 1.80
N VAL A 73 -1.78 -17.19 2.33
CA VAL A 73 -1.77 -17.43 3.79
C VAL A 73 -0.45 -16.96 4.43
N GLY A 74 0.68 -17.27 3.81
CA GLY A 74 1.98 -16.82 4.30
C GLY A 74 2.18 -15.30 4.23
N VAL A 75 1.65 -14.68 3.17
CA VAL A 75 1.65 -13.21 2.99
C VAL A 75 0.77 -12.54 4.04
N GLN A 76 -0.45 -13.04 4.26
CA GLN A 76 -1.37 -12.53 5.27
C GLN A 76 -0.76 -12.63 6.68
N MET A 77 -0.18 -13.78 7.02
CA MET A 77 0.52 -13.97 8.29
C MET A 77 1.66 -12.97 8.48
N LEU A 78 2.43 -12.67 7.43
CA LEU A 78 3.49 -11.67 7.49
C LEU A 78 2.91 -10.25 7.70
N ARG A 79 1.86 -9.88 6.97
CA ARG A 79 1.17 -8.59 7.10
C ARG A 79 0.64 -8.39 8.52
N ASP A 80 -0.01 -9.41 9.07
CA ASP A 80 -0.61 -9.35 10.40
C ASP A 80 0.44 -9.31 11.52
N LEU A 81 1.60 -9.97 11.34
CA LEU A 81 2.73 -9.78 12.24
C LEU A 81 3.18 -8.32 12.24
N ILE A 82 3.46 -7.73 11.07
CA ILE A 82 3.92 -6.33 10.97
C ILE A 82 2.92 -5.36 11.60
N ALA A 83 1.62 -5.58 11.41
CA ALA A 83 0.57 -4.73 11.96
C ALA A 83 0.61 -4.68 13.50
N GLN A 84 1.01 -5.77 14.16
CA GLN A 84 1.03 -5.86 15.61
C GLN A 84 2.27 -5.27 16.28
N PHE A 85 3.39 -5.17 15.58
CA PHE A 85 4.61 -4.61 16.13
C PHE A 85 4.70 -3.11 15.85
N ASP A 86 5.18 -2.35 16.84
CA ASP A 86 5.54 -0.95 16.64
C ASP A 86 6.94 -0.82 16.05
N ASP A 87 7.88 -1.65 16.53
CA ASP A 87 9.19 -1.80 15.91
C ASP A 87 9.16 -2.82 14.76
N VAL A 88 9.18 -2.29 13.55
CA VAL A 88 9.21 -3.08 12.33
C VAL A 88 10.60 -3.23 11.71
N GLY A 89 11.66 -2.68 12.32
CA GLY A 89 13.01 -2.63 11.74
C GLY A 89 13.58 -4.01 11.37
N GLY A 90 13.35 -5.01 12.23
CA GLY A 90 13.77 -6.40 11.99
C GLY A 90 13.04 -7.10 10.83
N PHE A 91 11.88 -6.59 10.42
CA PHE A 91 11.11 -7.14 9.30
C PHE A 91 11.61 -6.63 7.95
N VAL A 92 12.11 -5.39 7.89
CA VAL A 92 12.34 -4.62 6.64
C VAL A 92 13.17 -5.37 5.59
N PRO A 93 14.37 -5.91 5.88
CA PRO A 93 15.19 -6.56 4.85
C PRO A 93 14.48 -7.78 4.22
N HIS A 94 13.74 -8.52 5.04
CA HIS A 94 13.04 -9.72 4.61
C HIS A 94 11.74 -9.39 3.88
N CYS A 95 10.99 -8.39 4.33
CA CYS A 95 9.79 -7.92 3.65
C CYS A 95 10.12 -7.37 2.27
N ILE A 96 11.18 -6.56 2.12
CA ILE A 96 11.65 -6.09 0.80
C ILE A 96 11.92 -7.28 -0.12
N SER A 97 12.68 -8.29 0.37
CA SER A 97 13.00 -9.47 -0.42
C SER A 97 11.76 -10.26 -0.87
N ILE A 98 10.77 -10.40 0.03
CA ILE A 98 9.50 -11.07 -0.25
C ILE A 98 8.65 -10.26 -1.25
N CYS A 99 8.53 -8.95 -1.06
CA CYS A 99 7.78 -8.07 -1.95
C CYS A 99 8.39 -8.10 -3.37
N VAL A 100 9.71 -8.00 -3.51
CA VAL A 100 10.40 -8.10 -4.81
C VAL A 100 10.12 -9.45 -5.47
N LEU A 101 10.21 -10.55 -4.72
CA LEU A 101 9.89 -11.89 -5.23
C LEU A 101 8.45 -12.00 -5.72
N LEU A 102 7.48 -11.48 -4.96
CA LEU A 102 6.07 -11.59 -5.32
C LEU A 102 5.71 -10.67 -6.50
N LEU A 103 6.25 -9.44 -6.53
CA LEU A 103 6.06 -8.48 -7.62
C LEU A 103 6.68 -8.93 -8.94
N SER A 104 7.66 -9.85 -8.91
CA SER A 104 8.22 -10.44 -10.14
C SER A 104 7.29 -11.45 -10.82
N HIS A 105 6.17 -11.81 -10.19
CA HIS A 105 5.16 -12.72 -10.76
C HIS A 105 3.98 -11.93 -11.34
N SER A 106 3.34 -12.47 -12.38
CA SER A 106 2.17 -11.85 -13.03
C SER A 106 0.84 -12.08 -12.28
N THR A 107 0.78 -13.08 -11.40
CA THR A 107 -0.40 -13.42 -10.60
C THR A 107 -0.87 -12.22 -9.78
N VAL A 108 -2.13 -11.80 -9.98
CA VAL A 108 -2.70 -10.57 -9.38
C VAL A 108 -2.68 -10.63 -7.86
N GLU A 109 -3.03 -11.77 -7.28
CA GLU A 109 -3.09 -11.97 -5.82
C GLU A 109 -1.72 -11.77 -5.16
N TYR A 110 -0.64 -12.25 -5.79
CA TYR A 110 0.72 -12.07 -5.27
C TYR A 110 1.12 -10.60 -5.25
N ARG A 111 0.73 -9.87 -6.30
CA ARG A 111 1.03 -8.44 -6.45
C ARG A 111 0.24 -7.59 -5.45
N ILE A 112 -1.05 -7.87 -5.26
CA ILE A 112 -1.88 -7.25 -4.22
C ILE A 112 -1.29 -7.54 -2.84
N GLY A 113 -0.96 -8.79 -2.54
CA GLY A 113 -0.37 -9.17 -1.25
C GLY A 113 0.98 -8.51 -0.98
N ALA A 114 1.84 -8.40 -1.99
CA ALA A 114 3.11 -7.69 -1.89
C ALA A 114 2.91 -6.20 -1.61
N ALA A 115 1.94 -5.58 -2.28
CA ALA A 115 1.56 -4.20 -2.05
C ALA A 115 1.01 -3.98 -0.64
N ASP A 116 0.19 -4.90 -0.11
CA ASP A 116 -0.34 -4.81 1.26
C ASP A 116 0.75 -4.89 2.33
N VAL A 117 1.67 -5.85 2.19
CA VAL A 117 2.84 -5.98 3.08
C VAL A 117 3.71 -4.72 3.03
N LEU A 118 3.94 -4.16 1.85
CA LEU A 118 4.71 -2.93 1.70
C LEU A 118 3.98 -1.72 2.30
N ALA A 119 2.66 -1.62 2.09
CA ALA A 119 1.83 -0.54 2.61
C ALA A 119 1.86 -0.49 4.13
N ILE A 120 1.60 -1.61 4.83
CA ILE A 120 1.64 -1.65 6.31
C ILE A 120 3.06 -1.39 6.85
N LEU A 121 4.10 -1.90 6.17
CA LEU A 121 5.49 -1.70 6.58
C LEU A 121 5.87 -0.22 6.52
N CYS A 122 5.57 0.44 5.40
CA CYS A 122 5.84 1.86 5.21
C CYS A 122 4.96 2.74 6.12
N TYR A 123 3.70 2.34 6.36
CA TYR A 123 2.83 3.01 7.32
C TYR A 123 3.43 3.04 8.73
N LYS A 124 3.92 1.88 9.22
CA LYS A 124 4.56 1.77 10.53
C LYS A 124 5.85 2.58 10.61
N LEU A 125 6.72 2.46 9.60
CA LEU A 125 7.99 3.19 9.55
C LEU A 125 7.80 4.71 9.50
N ALA A 126 6.81 5.20 8.78
CA ALA A 126 6.57 6.64 8.65
C ALA A 126 6.21 7.32 9.99
N ARG A 127 5.74 6.55 10.97
CA ARG A 127 5.40 7.01 12.32
C ARG A 127 6.56 6.90 13.30
N ARG A 128 7.72 6.38 12.89
CA ARG A 128 8.92 6.24 13.74
C ARG A 128 9.90 7.38 13.55
N VAL A 129 10.56 7.76 14.65
CA VAL A 129 11.60 8.80 14.67
C VAL A 129 12.97 8.23 14.29
N ASP A 130 13.22 6.96 14.61
CA ASP A 130 14.48 6.23 14.44
C ASP A 130 14.49 5.26 13.24
N GLY A 131 13.55 5.44 12.31
CA GLY A 131 13.39 4.58 11.13
C GLY A 131 14.41 4.81 9.99
N GLU A 132 15.42 5.67 10.16
CA GLU A 132 16.30 6.09 9.06
C GLU A 132 16.99 4.92 8.34
N HIS A 133 17.56 3.97 9.10
CA HIS A 133 18.23 2.82 8.50
C HIS A 133 17.26 1.97 7.66
N SER A 134 16.05 1.74 8.18
CA SER A 134 14.99 1.02 7.48
C SER A 134 14.53 1.77 6.22
N CYS A 135 14.38 3.09 6.27
CA CYS A 135 14.03 3.90 5.11
C CYS A 135 15.14 3.91 4.04
N ARG A 136 16.41 3.88 4.46
CA ARG A 136 17.55 3.73 3.53
C ARG A 136 17.49 2.39 2.80
N LEU A 137 17.22 1.28 3.48
CA LEU A 137 17.06 -0.03 2.84
C LEU A 137 15.94 -0.06 1.79
N ILE A 138 14.82 0.62 2.04
CA ILE A 138 13.74 0.77 1.06
C ILE A 138 14.21 1.59 -0.15
N THR A 139 14.91 2.69 0.12
CA THR A 139 15.46 3.58 -0.93
C THR A 139 16.46 2.83 -1.81
N ASP A 140 17.35 2.03 -1.22
CA ASP A 140 18.35 1.24 -1.94
C ASP A 140 17.72 0.17 -2.85
N ASN A 141 16.49 -0.28 -2.53
CA ASN A 141 15.75 -1.28 -3.31
C ASN A 141 14.65 -0.67 -4.19
N ARG A 142 14.58 0.67 -4.32
CA ARG A 142 13.54 1.37 -5.08
C ARG A 142 13.41 0.89 -6.52
N GLU A 143 14.51 0.57 -7.18
CA GLU A 143 14.52 0.16 -8.58
C GLU A 143 13.87 -1.22 -8.80
N LYS A 144 13.81 -2.05 -7.75
CA LYS A 144 13.15 -3.36 -7.77
C LYS A 144 11.70 -3.29 -7.30
N LEU A 145 11.37 -2.34 -6.44
CA LEU A 145 10.04 -2.21 -5.82
C LEU A 145 9.09 -1.31 -6.62
N LEU A 146 9.56 -0.14 -7.07
CA LEU A 146 8.69 0.90 -7.62
C LEU A 146 8.21 0.60 -9.05
N PRO A 147 9.06 0.14 -10.00
CA PRO A 147 8.58 -0.09 -11.37
C PRO A 147 7.44 -1.11 -11.49
N PRO A 148 7.44 -2.25 -10.76
CA PRO A 148 6.29 -3.16 -10.75
C PRO A 148 5.01 -2.50 -10.21
N LEU A 149 5.10 -1.68 -9.16
CA LEU A 149 3.96 -0.96 -8.59
C LEU A 149 3.43 0.12 -9.56
N GLU A 150 4.32 0.86 -10.21
CA GLU A 150 3.96 1.82 -11.27
C GLU A 150 3.21 1.12 -12.41
N LYS A 151 3.67 -0.06 -12.83
CA LYS A 151 2.99 -0.87 -13.84
C LYS A 151 1.59 -1.29 -13.37
N MET A 152 1.44 -1.75 -12.13
CA MET A 152 0.15 -2.11 -11.54
C MET A 152 -0.83 -0.93 -11.54
N CYS A 153 -0.37 0.28 -11.19
CA CYS A 153 -1.21 1.49 -11.22
C CYS A 153 -1.75 1.82 -12.63
N LEU A 154 -1.02 1.43 -13.68
CA LEU A 154 -1.33 1.75 -15.07
C LEU A 154 -2.03 0.59 -15.81
N GLU A 155 -2.38 -0.49 -15.13
CA GLU A 155 -3.07 -1.61 -15.77
C GLU A 155 -4.41 -1.16 -16.37
N THR A 156 -4.61 -1.50 -17.64
CA THR A 156 -5.86 -1.22 -18.34
C THR A 156 -6.97 -2.08 -17.74
N VAL A 157 -7.99 -1.43 -17.19
CA VAL A 157 -9.19 -2.11 -16.71
C VAL A 157 -10.06 -2.41 -17.92
N ALA A 158 -10.17 -3.69 -18.30
CA ALA A 158 -11.28 -4.12 -19.13
C ALA A 158 -12.57 -3.98 -18.31
N ASN A 159 -13.71 -3.72 -18.99
CA ASN A 159 -15.00 -3.56 -18.32
C ASN A 159 -15.26 -4.71 -17.34
N ASP A 160 -15.50 -4.36 -16.07
CA ASP A 160 -15.87 -5.23 -14.96
C ASP A 160 -14.79 -6.14 -14.30
N ASP A 161 -13.50 -5.90 -14.53
CA ASP A 161 -12.45 -6.64 -13.80
C ASP A 161 -12.17 -6.08 -12.38
N ALA A 162 -12.93 -6.59 -11.41
CA ALA A 162 -12.77 -6.27 -9.99
C ALA A 162 -11.38 -6.61 -9.43
N ALA A 163 -10.67 -7.60 -9.99
CA ALA A 163 -9.34 -7.98 -9.53
C ALA A 163 -8.28 -6.98 -10.00
N THR A 164 -8.36 -6.53 -11.25
CA THR A 164 -7.48 -5.47 -11.78
C THR A 164 -7.74 -4.14 -11.08
N LEU A 165 -8.99 -3.83 -10.74
CA LEU A 165 -9.31 -2.65 -9.92
C LEU A 165 -8.60 -2.74 -8.56
N ARG A 166 -8.81 -3.81 -7.79
CA ARG A 166 -8.10 -4.03 -6.51
C ARG A 166 -6.57 -3.98 -6.65
N CYS A 167 -6.03 -4.52 -7.74
CA CYS A 167 -4.60 -4.46 -8.07
C CYS A 167 -4.10 -3.02 -8.19
N ARG A 168 -4.80 -2.20 -8.98
CA ARG A 168 -4.50 -0.77 -9.14
C ARG A 168 -4.58 -0.03 -7.82
N TYR A 169 -5.65 -0.22 -7.05
CA TYR A 169 -5.82 0.44 -5.75
C TYR A 169 -4.68 0.08 -4.79
N ALA A 170 -4.35 -1.20 -4.68
CA ALA A 170 -3.28 -1.66 -3.81
C ALA A 170 -1.93 -1.04 -4.19
N ALA A 171 -1.65 -0.92 -5.48
CA ALA A 171 -0.45 -0.25 -5.95
C ALA A 171 -0.41 1.24 -5.61
N ILE A 172 -1.52 1.97 -5.75
CA ILE A 172 -1.60 3.40 -5.39
C ILE A 172 -1.28 3.60 -3.91
N VAL A 173 -1.91 2.81 -3.04
CA VAL A 173 -1.70 2.89 -1.59
C VAL A 173 -0.25 2.56 -1.22
N ALA A 174 0.28 1.43 -1.72
CA ALA A 174 1.63 1.01 -1.42
C ALA A 174 2.69 2.00 -1.92
N LEU A 175 2.51 2.53 -3.14
CA LEU A 175 3.41 3.52 -3.73
C LEU A 175 3.36 4.84 -2.95
N GLY A 176 2.17 5.32 -2.58
CA GLY A 176 2.00 6.53 -1.78
C GLY A 176 2.66 6.41 -0.40
N ASN A 177 2.45 5.29 0.29
CA ASN A 177 3.10 5.03 1.58
C ASN A 177 4.61 4.91 1.46
N ALA A 178 5.12 4.25 0.41
CA ALA A 178 6.56 4.13 0.18
C ALA A 178 7.23 5.48 -0.06
N ILE A 179 6.63 6.35 -0.88
CA ILE A 179 7.11 7.71 -1.16
C ILE A 179 7.13 8.56 0.11
N TYR A 180 6.06 8.49 0.91
CA TYR A 180 5.97 9.23 2.17
C TYR A 180 7.01 8.75 3.20
N CYS A 181 7.13 7.43 3.36
CA CYS A 181 8.05 6.80 4.31
C CYS A 181 9.50 7.24 4.11
N VAL A 182 9.93 7.43 2.86
CA VAL A 182 11.30 7.84 2.53
C VAL A 182 11.46 9.36 2.37
N ARG A 183 10.46 10.15 2.78
CA ARG A 183 10.48 11.62 2.93
C ARG A 183 11.17 12.38 1.79
N GLY A 184 10.94 11.98 0.55
CA GLY A 184 11.50 12.68 -0.62
C GLY A 184 12.91 12.23 -1.07
N ALA A 185 13.51 11.17 -0.51
CA ALA A 185 14.70 10.55 -1.13
C ALA A 185 14.43 9.99 -2.55
N LEU A 186 13.15 9.85 -2.90
CA LEU A 186 12.65 9.52 -4.24
C LEU A 186 12.29 10.74 -5.09
N ALA A 187 12.61 11.97 -4.65
CA ALA A 187 12.27 13.21 -5.34
C ALA A 187 12.85 13.31 -6.76
N ASN A 188 13.91 12.56 -7.10
CA ASN A 188 14.49 12.53 -8.45
C ASN A 188 13.86 11.49 -9.40
N THR A 189 13.00 10.60 -8.89
CA THR A 189 12.23 9.62 -9.70
C THR A 189 10.84 10.18 -10.10
N THR A 190 10.60 11.45 -9.80
CA THR A 190 9.28 12.10 -9.66
C THR A 190 8.53 12.42 -10.94
N THR A 191 9.13 12.39 -12.13
CA THR A 191 8.36 12.63 -13.36
C THR A 191 7.58 11.37 -13.78
N ARG A 192 8.16 10.18 -13.56
CA ARG A 192 7.56 8.89 -13.94
C ARG A 192 6.39 8.47 -13.05
N GLN A 193 6.43 8.83 -11.78
CA GLN A 193 5.44 8.42 -10.76
C GLN A 193 4.18 9.29 -10.70
N LYS A 194 4.20 10.50 -11.26
CA LYS A 194 3.02 11.39 -11.33
C LYS A 194 1.92 10.83 -12.21
N LEU A 195 2.31 10.28 -13.36
CA LEU A 195 1.39 9.81 -14.38
C LEU A 195 0.47 8.71 -13.83
N PRO A 196 0.97 7.68 -13.11
CA PRO A 196 0.12 6.75 -12.37
C PRO A 196 -0.95 7.39 -11.48
N PHE A 197 -0.58 8.31 -10.58
CA PHE A 197 -1.55 8.90 -9.64
C PHE A 197 -2.58 9.78 -10.35
N LEU A 198 -2.13 10.65 -11.27
CA LEU A 198 -3.00 11.55 -12.02
C LEU A 198 -3.95 10.78 -12.94
N GLN A 199 -3.46 9.73 -13.60
CA GLN A 199 -4.30 8.91 -14.47
C GLN A 199 -5.34 8.10 -13.68
N ASN A 200 -5.01 7.61 -12.48
CA ASN A 200 -5.99 6.98 -11.61
C ASN A 200 -7.05 7.97 -11.12
N LEU A 201 -6.65 9.17 -10.71
CA LEU A 201 -7.56 10.24 -10.31
C LEU A 201 -8.49 10.66 -11.47
N LEU A 202 -7.94 10.88 -12.67
CA LEU A 202 -8.71 11.21 -13.88
C LEU A 202 -9.69 10.10 -14.24
N ASN A 203 -9.27 8.83 -14.18
CA ASN A 203 -10.16 7.71 -14.49
C ASN A 203 -11.35 7.63 -13.53
N VAL A 204 -11.14 7.83 -12.22
CA VAL A 204 -12.24 7.81 -11.23
C VAL A 204 -13.17 9.01 -11.42
N MET A 205 -12.61 10.20 -11.67
CA MET A 205 -13.43 11.39 -11.95
C MET A 205 -14.22 11.30 -13.26
N CYS A 206 -13.67 10.66 -14.30
CA CYS A 206 -14.33 10.52 -15.60
C CYS A 206 -15.29 9.32 -15.68
N ALA A 207 -15.05 8.24 -14.93
CA ALA A 207 -15.93 7.07 -14.89
C ALA A 207 -17.24 7.34 -14.13
N GLY A 208 -17.24 8.33 -13.23
CA GLY A 208 -18.44 8.83 -12.56
C GLY A 208 -19.29 9.70 -13.49
N GLY A 209 -19.89 9.10 -14.52
CA GLY A 209 -20.95 9.73 -15.32
C GLY A 209 -22.03 10.30 -14.39
N GLU A 210 -22.33 11.60 -14.54
CA GLU A 210 -23.29 12.36 -13.72
C GLU A 210 -23.28 11.98 -12.24
N SER A 211 -22.11 12.00 -11.66
CA SER A 211 -21.94 11.55 -10.30
C SER A 211 -22.50 12.65 -9.36
N LYS A 212 -23.75 12.42 -8.88
CA LYS A 212 -24.54 13.27 -7.97
C LYS A 212 -23.89 13.53 -6.60
N TRP A 213 -22.76 12.88 -6.30
CA TRP A 213 -22.00 12.99 -5.03
C TRP A 213 -21.39 14.38 -4.80
N ILE A 214 -20.95 15.09 -5.86
CA ILE A 214 -20.34 16.43 -5.72
C ILE A 214 -21.35 17.47 -5.23
N GLN A 215 -22.65 17.18 -5.33
CA GLN A 215 -23.71 18.12 -4.99
C GLN A 215 -24.17 18.06 -3.52
N HIS A 216 -23.83 16.99 -2.76
CA HIS A 216 -24.42 16.76 -1.43
C HIS A 216 -23.43 16.67 -0.25
N GLU A 217 -22.13 16.47 -0.46
CA GLU A 217 -21.17 16.51 0.65
C GLU A 217 -20.53 17.89 0.86
N PRO A 218 -20.40 18.35 2.12
CA PRO A 218 -19.66 19.56 2.43
C PRO A 218 -18.21 19.44 1.95
N LEU A 219 -17.71 20.45 1.22
CA LEU A 219 -16.33 20.52 0.73
C LEU A 219 -15.30 20.24 1.85
N ALA A 220 -15.58 20.67 3.09
CA ALA A 220 -14.72 20.41 4.24
C ALA A 220 -14.61 18.93 4.62
N ALA A 221 -15.70 18.16 4.53
CA ALA A 221 -15.70 16.72 4.81
C ALA A 221 -14.93 15.95 3.73
N LEU A 222 -15.11 16.37 2.46
CA LEU A 222 -14.38 15.82 1.34
C LEU A 222 -12.87 16.12 1.43
N LEU A 223 -12.49 17.35 1.82
CA LEU A 223 -11.09 17.71 2.04
C LEU A 223 -10.46 16.92 3.19
N GLN A 224 -11.18 16.70 4.29
CA GLN A 224 -10.71 15.83 5.38
C GLN A 224 -10.50 14.38 4.93
N GLN A 225 -11.40 13.83 4.10
CA GLN A 225 -11.25 12.47 3.56
C GLN A 225 -10.07 12.36 2.58
N ILE A 226 -9.89 13.36 1.72
CA ILE A 226 -8.73 13.48 0.81
C ILE A 226 -7.40 13.51 1.59
N GLU A 227 -7.44 13.88 2.87
CA GLU A 227 -6.28 13.99 3.78
C GLU A 227 -6.07 12.79 4.72
N SER A 228 -6.82 11.69 4.58
CA SER A 228 -6.84 10.62 5.59
C SER A 228 -5.62 9.68 5.64
N GLY A 229 -4.62 9.87 4.79
CA GLY A 229 -3.44 9.00 4.72
C GLY A 229 -2.39 9.28 5.82
N PRO A 230 -1.39 8.41 6.00
CA PRO A 230 -1.14 7.15 5.28
C PRO A 230 -2.12 6.03 5.67
N PHE A 231 -2.27 5.03 4.80
CA PHE A 231 -3.22 3.91 4.98
C PHE A 231 -2.51 2.66 5.51
N ASP A 232 -3.13 1.89 6.40
CA ASP A 232 -2.55 0.69 7.03
C ASP A 232 -2.84 -0.63 6.28
N GLY A 233 -3.54 -0.55 5.13
CA GLY A 233 -3.83 -1.69 4.28
C GLY A 233 -4.40 -1.30 2.92
N VAL A 234 -4.54 -2.30 2.05
CA VAL A 234 -5.00 -2.14 0.66
C VAL A 234 -6.39 -2.68 0.37
N ALA A 235 -7.17 -2.97 1.41
CA ALA A 235 -8.54 -3.44 1.26
C ALA A 235 -9.39 -2.36 0.56
N LEU A 236 -9.94 -2.71 -0.60
CA LEU A 236 -10.81 -1.82 -1.37
C LEU A 236 -12.28 -2.04 -0.95
N PRO A 237 -13.03 -0.98 -0.58
CA PRO A 237 -14.44 -1.09 -0.25
C PRO A 237 -15.27 -1.70 -1.39
N THR A 238 -16.30 -2.47 -1.00
CA THR A 238 -17.23 -3.10 -1.94
C THR A 238 -18.24 -2.10 -2.48
N GLU A 239 -18.70 -1.17 -1.63
CA GLU A 239 -19.65 -0.13 -2.00
C GLU A 239 -19.05 0.83 -3.03
N PRO A 240 -19.70 1.05 -4.19
CA PRO A 240 -19.16 1.89 -5.26
C PRO A 240 -18.76 3.30 -4.80
N ARG A 241 -19.57 3.92 -3.93
CA ARG A 241 -19.29 5.25 -3.39
C ARG A 241 -18.02 5.27 -2.53
N GLU A 242 -17.89 4.33 -1.60
CA GLU A 242 -16.73 4.24 -0.71
C GLU A 242 -15.47 3.88 -1.50
N ARG A 243 -15.63 3.13 -2.59
CA ARG A 243 -14.57 2.77 -3.51
C ARG A 243 -13.97 4.00 -4.19
N ASP A 244 -14.81 4.86 -4.78
CA ASP A 244 -14.34 6.07 -5.47
C ASP A 244 -13.62 7.01 -4.49
N LEU A 245 -14.18 7.18 -3.28
CA LEU A 245 -13.56 7.96 -2.21
C LEU A 245 -12.21 7.37 -1.77
N ALA A 246 -12.11 6.06 -1.60
CA ALA A 246 -10.86 5.40 -1.26
C ALA A 246 -9.79 5.64 -2.34
N TYR A 247 -10.15 5.54 -3.62
CA TYR A 247 -9.24 5.85 -4.73
C TYR A 247 -8.77 7.30 -4.73
N ILE A 248 -9.71 8.24 -4.60
CA ILE A 248 -9.40 9.67 -4.60
C ILE A 248 -8.48 10.00 -3.43
N SER A 249 -8.78 9.47 -2.24
CA SER A 249 -7.99 9.68 -1.03
C SER A 249 -6.58 9.10 -1.17
N ALA A 250 -6.46 7.86 -1.66
CA ALA A 250 -5.18 7.21 -1.88
C ALA A 250 -4.33 7.92 -2.94
N ALA A 251 -4.92 8.31 -4.07
CA ALA A 251 -4.22 9.03 -5.13
C ALA A 251 -3.79 10.44 -4.68
N SER A 252 -4.68 11.17 -3.99
CA SER A 252 -4.38 12.51 -3.46
C SER A 252 -3.28 12.47 -2.40
N TRP A 253 -3.32 11.48 -1.51
CA TRP A 253 -2.27 11.23 -0.54
C TRP A 253 -0.92 10.96 -1.21
N GLY A 254 -0.89 10.05 -2.19
CA GLY A 254 0.32 9.73 -2.95
C GLY A 254 0.94 10.95 -3.63
N ILE A 255 0.11 11.86 -4.13
CA ILE A 255 0.58 13.13 -4.67
C ILE A 255 1.09 14.06 -3.56
N ARG A 256 0.41 14.18 -2.41
CA ARG A 256 0.82 15.06 -1.28
C ARG A 256 2.12 14.61 -0.61
N GLY A 257 2.35 13.31 -0.45
CA GLY A 257 3.60 12.77 0.12
C GLY A 257 4.85 13.25 -0.60
N ARG A 258 4.72 13.66 -1.87
CA ARG A 258 5.76 14.34 -2.67
C ARG A 258 5.96 15.81 -2.29
N TRP A 259 4.90 16.56 -2.01
CA TRP A 259 4.95 18.01 -1.78
C TRP A 259 5.42 18.36 -0.38
N LEU A 260 5.06 17.58 0.65
CA LEU A 260 5.58 17.76 2.01
C LEU A 260 7.11 17.55 2.10
N GLY A 261 7.73 16.83 1.15
CA GLY A 261 9.18 16.68 1.05
C GLY A 261 9.88 17.73 0.18
N ALA A 262 9.14 18.60 -0.53
CA ALA A 262 9.73 19.55 -1.49
C ALA A 262 9.40 21.02 -1.19
N PHE A 263 8.18 21.39 -0.79
CA PHE A 263 7.81 22.79 -0.54
C PHE A 263 6.52 22.86 0.29
N GLN A 264 6.53 23.63 1.38
CA GLN A 264 5.30 24.15 1.98
C GLN A 264 4.77 25.25 1.04
N THR A 265 3.87 24.94 0.10
CA THR A 265 3.17 25.99 -0.66
C THR A 265 1.67 25.74 -0.82
N PRO A 266 0.83 26.82 -0.86
CA PRO A 266 -0.64 26.73 -0.87
C PRO A 266 -1.25 26.28 -2.21
N GLU A 267 -0.43 26.05 -3.24
CA GLU A 267 -0.85 25.86 -4.64
C GLU A 267 -1.55 24.51 -4.90
N TYR A 268 -1.40 23.54 -4.00
CA TYR A 268 -2.04 22.22 -4.15
C TYR A 268 -3.56 22.27 -3.91
N ILE A 269 -4.01 23.14 -3.00
CA ILE A 269 -5.44 23.39 -2.76
C ILE A 269 -6.07 23.99 -4.02
N THR A 270 -5.31 24.82 -4.74
CA THR A 270 -5.76 25.48 -5.97
C THR A 270 -5.96 24.50 -7.13
N PHE A 271 -5.14 23.44 -7.26
CA PHE A 271 -5.29 22.46 -8.34
C PHE A 271 -6.54 21.57 -8.14
N CYS A 272 -6.76 21.12 -6.91
CA CYS A 272 -7.99 20.39 -6.55
C CYS A 272 -9.22 21.29 -6.63
N SER A 273 -9.13 22.59 -6.29
CA SER A 273 -10.25 23.52 -6.43
C SER A 273 -10.53 23.94 -7.88
N LEU A 274 -9.50 24.06 -8.74
CA LEU A 274 -9.63 24.44 -10.15
C LEU A 274 -10.17 23.30 -11.03
N SER A 275 -9.77 22.05 -10.78
CA SER A 275 -10.40 20.91 -11.46
C SER A 275 -11.87 20.78 -11.06
N TRP A 276 -12.20 21.03 -9.79
CA TRP A 276 -13.57 21.08 -9.28
C TRP A 276 -14.43 22.22 -9.84
N SER A 277 -13.85 23.41 -10.03
CA SER A 277 -14.56 24.58 -10.57
C SER A 277 -14.91 24.39 -12.05
N SER A 278 -14.02 23.72 -12.80
CA SER A 278 -14.20 23.45 -14.22
C SER A 278 -15.32 22.43 -14.48
N SER A 279 -15.50 21.44 -13.59
CA SER A 279 -16.60 20.46 -13.66
C SER A 279 -17.98 21.07 -13.33
N ARG A 280 -18.05 22.11 -12.48
CA ARG A 280 -19.30 22.86 -12.24
C ARG A 280 -19.69 23.76 -13.42
N LEU A 281 -18.72 24.37 -14.08
CA LEU A 281 -18.97 25.23 -15.24
C LEU A 281 -19.40 24.44 -16.49
N ALA A 282 -19.08 23.15 -16.58
CA ALA A 282 -19.54 22.29 -17.66
C ALA A 282 -20.98 21.76 -17.47
N THR A 283 -21.52 21.80 -16.24
CA THR A 283 -22.86 21.29 -15.92
C THR A 283 -23.95 22.37 -15.96
N ASP A 284 -23.58 23.65 -15.84
CA ASP A 284 -24.47 24.77 -16.17
C ASP A 284 -24.25 25.18 -17.64
N GLY A 285 -25.16 24.74 -18.52
CA GLY A 285 -25.12 24.92 -19.97
C GLY A 285 -25.10 26.38 -20.47
N ARG A 286 -24.00 27.10 -20.25
CA ARG A 286 -23.69 28.39 -20.88
C ARG A 286 -22.25 28.41 -21.35
N TYR A 287 -21.99 27.75 -22.48
CA TYR A 287 -20.90 28.19 -23.34
C TYR A 287 -21.25 29.57 -23.92
N ARG A 288 -20.55 30.61 -23.47
CA ARG A 288 -20.09 31.67 -24.36
C ARG A 288 -18.59 31.79 -24.20
N GLY A 289 -17.91 31.78 -25.33
CA GLY A 289 -16.51 31.44 -25.46
C GLY A 289 -15.57 32.24 -24.58
N LEU A 290 -14.52 31.56 -24.11
CA LEU A 290 -13.31 32.21 -23.66
C LEU A 290 -12.15 31.63 -24.46
N HIS A 291 -11.59 32.51 -25.27
CA HIS A 291 -10.35 32.37 -25.99
C HIS A 291 -9.25 31.77 -25.10
N VAL A 292 -8.51 30.82 -25.67
CA VAL A 292 -7.15 30.49 -25.24
C VAL A 292 -6.31 31.77 -25.36
N SER A 293 -6.04 32.43 -24.24
CA SER A 293 -5.06 33.52 -24.19
C SER A 293 -3.73 32.98 -23.68
N ARG A 294 -2.74 33.14 -24.55
CA ARG A 294 -1.33 32.79 -24.42
C ARG A 294 -0.72 33.22 -23.08
N CYS A 295 0.26 32.43 -22.64
CA CYS A 295 1.28 32.77 -21.66
C CYS A 295 1.71 34.23 -21.74
N GLY A 296 1.37 35.01 -20.71
CA GLY A 296 1.87 36.36 -20.49
C GLY A 296 2.86 36.37 -19.33
N HIS A 297 4.11 36.68 -19.65
CA HIS A 297 5.14 37.12 -18.70
C HIS A 297 4.57 38.14 -17.69
N TRP A 298 4.86 37.95 -16.40
CA TRP A 298 4.82 39.03 -15.41
C TRP A 298 6.14 39.09 -14.66
N ARG A 299 6.92 40.14 -15.00
CA ARG A 299 7.97 40.72 -14.16
C ARG A 299 7.32 41.60 -13.08
N GLY A 300 8.04 41.75 -11.98
CA GLY A 300 7.96 42.88 -11.05
C GLY A 300 8.06 42.40 -9.60
N ARG A 301 9.06 42.76 -8.79
CA ARG A 301 10.01 43.89 -8.82
C ARG A 301 11.45 43.41 -8.62
#